data_AF-S9UBI4-F1
#
_entry.id   AF-S9UBI4-F1
#
_cell.length_a   1.000
_cell.length_b   1.000
_cell.length_c   1.000
_cell.angle_alpha   90.00
_cell.angle_beta   90.00
_cell.angle_gamma   90.00
#
_symmetry.space_group_name_H-M   'P 1'
#
loop_
_entity.id
_entity.type
_entity.pdbx_description
1 polymer ?
#
loop_
_entity_poly.entity_id
_entity_poly.type
_entity_poly.pdbx_seq_one_letter_code
_entity_poly.pdbx_strand_id
1 'polypeptide(L)'
;MDDWSQPAAPASPKKDPIFDEKEPSAKSVSHDDFFGETSPTVGQPSAPAAAKPNHAPDPSAREAINRQIAKRTADIDAATKEKEANILAAAKTYLEAQKTKREKEVHTAKSTHQKEQQDDAKKIDSYKKSGAVWNSVGMLVDLKKPNPHSKNTERMRSLLTKLNEEKIKS
;
A
#
# COMPACT_ATOMS: atom_id res chain seq x y z
N MET A 1 18.89 -10.61 35.87
CA MET A 1 18.19 -9.33 35.67
C MET A 1 18.30 -9.04 34.20
N ASP A 2 17.31 -9.57 33.48
CA ASP A 2 17.20 -9.62 32.05
C ASP A 2 16.87 -8.23 31.48
N ASP A 3 17.73 -7.71 30.60
CA ASP A 3 17.44 -6.52 29.80
C ASP A 3 17.37 -6.95 28.32
N TRP A 4 16.17 -7.37 27.92
CA TRP A 4 15.82 -7.58 26.52
C TRP A 4 15.40 -6.24 25.93
N SER A 5 16.33 -5.51 25.32
CA SER A 5 16.01 -4.33 24.50
C SER A 5 15.29 -4.75 23.21
N GLN A 6 14.01 -4.40 23.11
CA GLN A 6 13.20 -4.53 21.90
C GLN A 6 13.70 -3.55 20.81
N PRO A 7 13.71 -3.94 19.52
CA PRO A 7 13.91 -2.98 18.43
C PRO A 7 12.63 -2.16 18.20
N ALA A 8 12.82 -0.85 18.06
CA ALA A 8 11.77 0.14 17.85
C ALA A 8 10.90 -0.18 16.62
N ALA A 9 9.58 -0.09 16.80
CA ALA A 9 8.59 -0.20 15.73
C ALA A 9 8.77 0.92 14.68
N PRO A 10 8.63 0.64 13.37
CA PRO A 10 8.62 1.68 12.35
C PRO A 10 7.39 2.57 12.52
N ALA A 11 7.63 3.87 12.33
CA ALA A 11 6.69 4.97 12.52
C ALA A 11 5.32 4.76 11.86
N SER A 12 4.26 5.13 12.59
CA SER A 12 2.89 5.22 12.09
C SER A 12 2.81 6.14 10.86
N PRO A 13 2.07 5.77 9.80
CA PRO A 13 1.86 6.66 8.67
C PRO A 13 1.00 7.86 9.11
N LYS A 14 1.47 9.05 8.76
CA LYS A 14 0.75 10.32 8.89
C LYS A 14 -0.57 10.23 8.11
N LYS A 15 -1.67 10.59 8.76
CA LYS A 15 -2.97 10.84 8.10
C LYS A 15 -2.84 12.13 7.29
N ASP A 16 -2.83 12.01 5.96
CA ASP A 16 -3.23 13.11 5.09
C ASP A 16 -4.78 13.09 4.95
N PRO A 17 -5.46 14.25 5.05
CA PRO A 17 -6.88 14.34 4.82
C PRO A 17 -7.18 14.52 3.33
N ILE A 18 -8.46 14.39 2.97
CA ILE A 18 -9.13 14.73 1.70
C ILE A 18 -9.48 13.50 0.84
N PHE A 19 -10.63 12.90 1.18
CA PHE A 19 -11.60 12.51 0.17
C PHE A 19 -13.00 12.76 0.74
N ASP A 20 -13.81 13.44 -0.07
CA ASP A 20 -15.17 13.91 0.22
C ASP A 20 -16.13 12.71 0.23
N GLU A 21 -16.69 12.37 1.38
CA GLU A 21 -17.75 11.36 1.49
C GLU A 21 -18.94 11.98 2.21
N LYS A 22 -19.94 12.33 1.40
CA LYS A 22 -21.23 12.86 1.82
C LYS A 22 -22.15 11.67 2.14
N GLU A 23 -22.29 11.34 3.41
CA GLU A 23 -23.42 10.54 3.93
C GLU A 23 -24.25 11.35 4.94
N PRO A 24 -25.59 11.17 4.97
CA PRO A 24 -26.51 12.08 5.65
C PRO A 24 -26.61 11.78 7.16
N SER A 25 -26.23 12.77 7.97
CA SER A 25 -26.41 12.74 9.42
C SER A 25 -27.86 13.03 9.82
N ALA A 26 -28.38 12.17 10.69
CA ALA A 26 -29.65 12.25 11.37
C ALA A 26 -29.85 13.59 12.11
N LYS A 27 -31.00 14.24 11.89
CA LYS A 27 -31.49 15.29 12.78
C LYS A 27 -32.40 14.68 13.84
N SER A 28 -31.88 14.62 15.05
CA SER A 28 -32.65 14.55 16.29
C SER A 28 -33.62 15.74 16.35
N VAL A 29 -34.92 15.46 16.49
CA VAL A 29 -35.94 16.46 16.77
C VAL A 29 -36.25 16.39 18.26
N SER A 30 -36.13 17.54 18.91
CA SER A 30 -36.32 17.79 20.34
C SER A 30 -37.75 17.53 20.81
N HIS A 31 -37.85 16.98 22.02
CA HIS A 31 -39.05 16.86 22.84
C HIS A 31 -39.34 18.20 23.55
N ASP A 32 -40.55 18.30 24.10
CA ASP A 32 -41.11 19.38 24.94
C ASP A 32 -41.79 20.56 24.22
N ASP A 33 -43.12 20.46 24.07
CA ASP A 33 -44.05 21.33 24.83
C ASP A 33 -45.50 20.84 24.69
N PHE A 34 -46.08 20.51 25.85
CA PHE A 34 -47.22 19.61 26.08
C PHE A 34 -48.51 20.31 26.54
N PHE A 35 -48.64 21.65 26.52
CA PHE A 35 -49.94 22.27 26.83
C PHE A 35 -50.17 23.58 26.07
N GLY A 36 -51.27 23.62 25.31
CA GLY A 36 -51.75 24.80 24.62
C GLY A 36 -53.07 24.52 23.93
N GLU A 37 -54.15 24.52 24.70
CA GLU A 37 -55.52 24.62 24.19
C GLU A 37 -55.64 25.69 23.11
N THR A 38 -56.27 25.35 21.98
CA THR A 38 -57.43 26.06 21.45
C THR A 38 -58.00 25.27 20.25
N SER A 39 -59.23 24.81 20.40
CA SER A 39 -60.09 24.49 19.24
C SER A 39 -60.46 25.79 18.52
N PRO A 40 -60.70 25.74 17.21
CA PRO A 40 -62.11 25.64 16.82
C PRO A 40 -62.41 24.53 15.81
N THR A 41 -63.57 23.94 16.07
CA THR A 41 -64.45 23.19 15.18
C THR A 41 -64.48 23.72 13.74
N VAL A 42 -64.44 22.78 12.79
CA VAL A 42 -65.28 22.66 11.57
C VAL A 42 -64.44 22.01 10.47
N GLY A 43 -64.89 20.85 9.98
CA GLY A 43 -64.35 20.25 8.75
C GLY A 43 -64.01 18.79 8.90
N GLN A 44 -64.97 17.96 9.31
CA GLN A 44 -64.93 16.51 9.16
C GLN A 44 -64.81 16.16 7.67
N PRO A 45 -63.71 15.57 7.17
CA PRO A 45 -63.79 14.81 5.93
C PRO A 45 -64.44 13.47 6.31
N SER A 46 -65.69 13.30 5.86
CA SER A 46 -66.38 12.01 5.95
C SER A 46 -65.46 10.89 5.46
N ALA A 47 -65.18 9.95 6.35
CA ALA A 47 -64.62 8.67 5.98
C ALA A 47 -65.56 7.99 4.97
N PRO A 48 -65.09 7.57 3.78
CA PRO A 48 -65.73 6.45 3.14
C PRO A 48 -65.22 5.19 3.84
N ALA A 49 -66.05 4.65 4.74
CA ALA A 49 -65.95 3.26 5.11
C ALA A 49 -66.19 2.41 3.85
N ALA A 50 -65.10 1.88 3.29
CA ALA A 50 -65.09 0.68 2.48
C ALA A 50 -63.65 0.19 2.40
N ALA A 51 -63.27 -0.71 3.31
CA ALA A 51 -62.12 -1.57 3.08
C ALA A 51 -62.35 -2.29 1.75
N LYS A 52 -61.60 -1.90 0.72
CA LYS A 52 -61.55 -2.67 -0.52
C LYS A 52 -61.08 -4.07 -0.13
N PRO A 53 -61.71 -5.15 -0.64
CA PRO A 53 -61.19 -6.48 -0.40
C PRO A 53 -59.74 -6.49 -0.89
N ASN A 54 -58.83 -7.01 -0.06
CA ASN A 54 -57.48 -7.33 -0.46
C ASN A 54 -57.58 -8.33 -1.63
N HIS A 55 -57.70 -7.83 -2.86
CA HIS A 55 -57.59 -8.65 -4.04
C HIS A 55 -56.12 -9.10 -4.08
N ALA A 56 -55.90 -10.36 -3.70
CA ALA A 56 -54.69 -11.06 -4.06
C ALA A 56 -54.47 -10.82 -5.57
N PRO A 57 -53.29 -10.30 -6.00
CA PRO A 57 -53.06 -10.03 -7.41
C PRO A 57 -53.37 -11.28 -8.22
N ASP A 58 -54.15 -11.10 -9.29
CA ASP A 58 -54.54 -12.14 -10.24
C ASP A 58 -53.32 -13.03 -10.57
N PRO A 59 -53.42 -14.37 -10.48
CA PRO A 59 -52.31 -15.28 -10.79
C PRO A 59 -51.63 -14.97 -12.14
N SER A 60 -52.37 -14.50 -13.14
CA SER A 60 -51.83 -14.06 -14.44
C SER A 60 -50.90 -12.84 -14.31
N ALA A 61 -51.29 -11.84 -13.50
CA ALA A 61 -50.48 -10.66 -13.24
C ALA A 61 -49.19 -11.01 -12.46
N ARG A 62 -49.25 -11.97 -11.54
CA ARG A 62 -48.07 -12.48 -10.82
C ARG A 62 -47.10 -13.19 -11.76
N GLU A 63 -47.60 -14.01 -12.68
CA GLU A 63 -46.76 -14.69 -13.68
C GLU A 63 -46.04 -13.70 -14.60
N ALA A 64 -46.73 -12.65 -15.06
CA ALA A 64 -46.13 -11.61 -15.89
C ALA A 64 -44.99 -10.87 -15.16
N ILE A 65 -45.21 -10.53 -13.88
CA ILE A 65 -44.19 -9.91 -13.02
C ILE A 65 -43.01 -10.86 -12.82
N ASN A 66 -43.26 -12.14 -12.53
CA ASN A 66 -42.22 -13.14 -12.33
C ASN A 66 -41.35 -13.33 -13.59
N ARG A 67 -41.97 -13.34 -14.79
CA ARG A 67 -41.23 -13.38 -16.06
C ARG A 67 -40.36 -12.14 -16.27
N GLN A 68 -40.86 -10.96 -15.91
CA GLN A 68 -40.08 -9.73 -16.00
C GLN A 68 -38.90 -9.71 -15.03
N ILE A 69 -39.10 -10.19 -13.80
CA ILE A 69 -38.04 -10.35 -12.79
C ILE A 69 -36.99 -11.33 -13.30
N ALA A 70 -37.39 -12.52 -13.75
CA ALA A 70 -36.49 -13.53 -14.27
C ALA A 70 -35.64 -13.00 -15.44
N LYS A 71 -36.24 -12.24 -16.36
CA LYS A 71 -35.52 -11.60 -17.46
C LYS A 71 -34.48 -10.60 -16.95
N ARG A 72 -34.88 -9.69 -16.04
CA ARG A 72 -33.95 -8.70 -15.47
C ARG A 72 -32.81 -9.35 -14.72
N THR A 73 -33.08 -10.40 -13.94
CA THR A 73 -32.04 -11.17 -13.24
C THR A 73 -31.08 -11.81 -14.24
N ALA A 74 -31.58 -12.44 -15.30
CA ALA A 74 -30.73 -13.03 -16.33
C ALA A 74 -29.84 -11.99 -17.04
N ASP A 75 -30.39 -10.81 -17.35
CA ASP A 75 -29.63 -9.71 -17.97
C ASP A 75 -28.54 -9.18 -17.01
N ILE A 76 -28.84 -9.06 -15.71
CA ILE A 76 -27.86 -8.65 -14.68
C ILE A 76 -26.77 -9.71 -14.50
N ASP A 77 -27.14 -10.99 -14.46
CA ASP A 77 -26.18 -12.09 -14.33
C ASP A 77 -25.25 -12.16 -15.55
N ALA A 78 -25.78 -11.94 -16.75
CA ALA A 78 -24.99 -11.88 -17.97
C ALA A 78 -23.99 -10.70 -17.94
N ALA A 79 -24.45 -9.50 -17.56
CA ALA A 79 -23.60 -8.32 -17.42
C ALA A 79 -22.54 -8.48 -16.32
N THR A 80 -22.86 -9.21 -15.25
CA THR A 80 -21.93 -9.48 -14.14
C THR A 80 -20.83 -10.44 -14.60
N LYS A 81 -21.19 -11.53 -15.30
CA LYS A 81 -20.21 -12.46 -15.87
C LYS A 81 -19.24 -11.79 -16.83
N GLU A 82 -19.72 -10.85 -17.65
CA GLU A 82 -18.85 -10.07 -18.54
C GLU A 82 -17.87 -9.20 -17.75
N LYS A 83 -18.34 -8.50 -16.71
CA LYS A 83 -17.48 -7.70 -15.82
C LYS A 83 -16.43 -8.57 -15.11
N GLU A 84 -16.84 -9.72 -14.58
CA GLU A 84 -15.92 -10.67 -13.94
C GLU A 84 -14.86 -11.17 -14.92
N ALA A 85 -15.26 -11.52 -16.15
CA ALA A 85 -14.32 -11.93 -17.19
C ALA A 85 -13.31 -10.83 -17.53
N ASN A 86 -13.77 -9.58 -17.63
CA ASN A 86 -12.91 -8.43 -17.88
C ASN A 86 -11.93 -8.18 -16.72
N ILE A 87 -12.40 -8.27 -15.47
CA ILE A 87 -11.54 -8.13 -14.28
C ILE A 87 -10.48 -9.23 -14.25
N LEU A 88 -10.88 -10.48 -14.52
CA LEU A 88 -9.95 -11.61 -14.55
C LEU A 88 -8.92 -11.48 -15.68
N ALA A 89 -9.34 -11.03 -16.86
CA ALA A 89 -8.44 -10.76 -17.98
C ALA A 89 -7.43 -9.65 -17.62
N ALA A 90 -7.91 -8.53 -17.08
CA ALA A 90 -7.06 -7.43 -16.64
C ALA A 90 -6.07 -7.89 -15.55
N ALA A 91 -6.53 -8.65 -14.56
CA ALA A 91 -5.68 -9.18 -13.49
C ALA A 91 -4.58 -10.11 -14.04
N LYS A 92 -4.92 -11.02 -14.96
CA LYS A 92 -3.93 -11.90 -15.61
C LYS A 92 -2.89 -11.11 -16.38
N THR A 93 -3.31 -10.13 -17.18
CA THR A 93 -2.37 -9.29 -17.94
C THR A 93 -1.43 -8.50 -17.04
N TYR A 94 -1.96 -7.97 -15.93
CA TYR A 94 -1.15 -7.26 -14.93
C TYR A 94 -0.11 -8.18 -14.27
N LEU A 95 -0.49 -9.40 -13.90
CA LEU A 95 0.42 -10.38 -13.31
C LEU A 95 1.56 -10.76 -14.26
N GLU A 96 1.25 -11.02 -15.53
CA GLU A 96 2.28 -11.34 -16.54
C GLU A 96 3.21 -10.15 -16.81
N ALA A 97 2.68 -8.92 -16.84
CA ALA A 97 3.49 -7.72 -16.97
C ALA A 97 4.45 -7.54 -15.78
N GLN A 98 3.95 -7.76 -14.56
CA GLN A 98 4.78 -7.68 -13.35
C GLN A 98 5.84 -8.78 -13.29
N LYS A 99 5.49 -10.00 -13.68
CA LYS A 99 6.44 -11.11 -13.78
C LYS A 99 7.57 -10.78 -14.76
N THR A 100 7.22 -10.32 -15.96
CA THR A 100 8.20 -9.90 -16.98
C THR A 100 9.09 -8.77 -16.48
N LYS A 101 8.53 -7.77 -15.79
CA LYS A 101 9.29 -6.66 -15.20
C LYS A 101 10.28 -7.18 -14.15
N ARG A 102 9.82 -8.01 -13.22
CA ARG A 102 10.67 -8.61 -12.18
C ARG A 102 11.79 -9.46 -12.77
N GLU A 103 11.51 -10.26 -13.79
CA GLU A 103 12.53 -11.08 -14.46
C GLU A 103 13.63 -10.22 -15.08
N LYS A 104 13.27 -9.11 -15.74
CA LYS A 104 14.23 -8.14 -16.27
C LYS A 104 15.06 -7.50 -15.15
N GLU A 105 14.42 -7.01 -14.09
CA GLU A 105 15.11 -6.39 -12.96
C GLU A 105 16.08 -7.36 -12.29
N VAL A 106 15.64 -8.58 -11.99
CA VAL A 106 16.49 -9.62 -11.40
C VAL A 106 17.66 -9.97 -12.31
N HIS A 107 17.43 -10.07 -13.62
CA HIS A 107 18.51 -10.36 -14.57
C HIS A 107 19.55 -9.23 -14.60
N THR A 108 19.10 -7.98 -14.68
CA THR A 108 20.01 -6.81 -14.63
C THR A 108 20.78 -6.74 -13.32
N ALA A 109 20.12 -6.93 -12.17
CA ALA A 109 20.76 -6.94 -10.87
C ALA A 109 21.82 -8.05 -10.76
N LYS A 110 21.53 -9.26 -11.25
CA LYS A 110 22.51 -10.36 -11.30
C LYS A 110 23.72 -10.02 -12.15
N SER A 111 23.50 -9.45 -13.34
CA SER A 111 24.60 -9.05 -14.24
C SER A 111 25.46 -7.94 -13.64
N THR A 112 24.83 -6.91 -13.04
CA THR A 112 25.54 -5.85 -12.32
C THR A 112 26.36 -6.42 -11.17
N HIS A 113 25.77 -7.28 -10.34
CA HIS A 113 26.48 -7.87 -9.22
C HIS A 113 27.63 -8.77 -9.67
N GLN A 114 27.46 -9.54 -10.74
CA GLN A 114 28.54 -10.33 -11.31
C GLN A 114 29.70 -9.44 -11.78
N LYS A 115 29.40 -8.32 -12.42
CA LYS A 115 30.42 -7.35 -12.84
C LYS A 115 31.13 -6.72 -11.65
N GLU A 116 30.39 -6.30 -10.62
CA GLU A 116 30.95 -5.78 -9.37
C GLU A 116 31.91 -6.78 -8.72
N GLN A 117 31.50 -8.05 -8.61
CA GLN A 117 32.37 -9.11 -8.08
C GLN A 117 33.64 -9.28 -8.91
N GLN A 118 33.55 -9.21 -10.24
CA GLN A 118 34.72 -9.29 -11.11
C GLN A 118 35.64 -8.08 -10.93
N ASP A 119 35.09 -6.88 -10.82
CA ASP A 119 35.86 -5.66 -10.64
C ASP A 119 36.51 -5.62 -9.24
N ASP A 120 35.83 -6.10 -8.21
CA ASP A 120 36.39 -6.26 -6.87
C ASP A 120 37.47 -7.36 -6.82
N ALA A 121 37.30 -8.47 -7.55
CA ALA A 121 38.34 -9.47 -7.69
C ALA A 121 39.60 -8.88 -8.34
N LYS A 122 39.45 -8.07 -9.40
CA LYS A 122 40.58 -7.34 -10.02
C LYS A 122 41.25 -6.36 -9.05
N LYS A 123 40.47 -5.65 -8.22
CA LYS A 123 41.02 -4.78 -7.17
C LYS A 123 41.83 -5.59 -6.16
N ILE A 124 41.32 -6.74 -5.71
CA ILE A 124 42.03 -7.64 -4.79
C ILE A 124 43.33 -8.14 -5.39
N ASP A 125 43.33 -8.54 -6.67
CA ASP A 125 44.55 -8.95 -7.35
C ASP A 125 45.55 -7.80 -7.50
N SER A 126 45.08 -6.57 -7.71
CA SER A 126 45.95 -5.39 -7.69
C SER A 126 46.62 -5.18 -6.32
N TYR A 127 45.90 -5.44 -5.21
CA TYR A 127 46.46 -5.39 -3.86
C TYR A 127 47.61 -6.39 -3.71
N LYS A 128 47.40 -7.64 -4.14
CA LYS A 128 48.40 -8.71 -4.06
C LYS A 128 49.64 -8.40 -4.89
N LYS A 129 49.48 -7.81 -6.09
CA LYS A 129 50.59 -7.49 -6.99
C LYS A 129 51.43 -6.30 -6.53
N SER A 130 50.83 -5.34 -5.82
CA SER A 130 51.53 -4.10 -5.44
C SER A 130 52.71 -4.32 -4.48
N GLY A 131 52.79 -5.48 -3.79
CA GLY A 131 53.87 -5.80 -2.83
C GLY A 131 53.98 -4.86 -1.62
N ALA A 132 53.20 -3.77 -1.61
CA ALA A 132 53.17 -2.72 -0.62
C ALA A 132 51.90 -2.89 0.22
N VAL A 133 52.03 -3.66 1.31
CA VAL A 133 50.95 -3.93 2.27
C VAL A 133 50.20 -2.65 2.66
N TRP A 134 50.90 -1.54 2.86
CA TRP A 134 50.29 -0.27 3.26
C TRP A 134 49.39 0.38 2.19
N ASN A 135 49.70 0.21 0.90
CA ASN A 135 48.85 0.69 -0.19
C ASN A 135 47.54 -0.12 -0.26
N SER A 136 47.64 -1.44 -0.07
CA SER A 136 46.45 -2.29 0.02
C SER A 136 45.52 -1.91 1.18
N VAL A 137 46.08 -1.51 2.33
CA VAL A 137 45.29 -1.01 3.48
C VAL A 137 44.58 0.31 3.13
N GLY A 138 45.26 1.23 2.44
CA GLY A 138 44.66 2.51 2.02
C GLY A 138 43.53 2.38 0.99
N MET A 139 43.51 1.30 0.21
CA MET A 139 42.44 1.01 -0.74
C MET A 139 41.29 0.16 -0.14
N LEU A 140 41.57 -0.64 0.89
CA LEU A 140 40.58 -1.51 1.54
C LEU A 140 39.84 -0.80 2.70
N VAL A 141 40.52 0.14 3.35
CA VAL A 141 40.00 0.88 4.51
C VAL A 141 39.93 2.36 4.17
N ASP A 142 38.76 2.98 4.40
CA ASP A 142 38.62 4.43 4.29
C ASP A 142 39.30 5.12 5.49
N LEU A 143 40.58 5.46 5.32
CA LEU A 143 41.36 6.18 6.32
C LEU A 143 40.95 7.66 6.45
N LYS A 144 40.15 8.21 5.52
CA LYS A 144 39.70 9.61 5.58
C LYS A 144 38.50 9.78 6.50
N LYS A 145 37.69 8.72 6.68
CA LYS A 145 36.54 8.73 7.57
C LYS A 145 36.97 8.51 9.04
N PRO A 146 36.54 9.38 9.98
CA PRO A 146 36.79 9.15 11.40
C PRO A 146 35.95 7.96 11.92
N ASN A 147 36.50 7.20 12.87
CA ASN A 147 35.79 6.08 13.49
C ASN A 147 34.81 6.61 14.57
N PRO A 148 33.48 6.44 14.41
CA PRO A 148 32.52 6.93 15.38
C PRO A 148 32.53 6.16 16.71
N HIS A 149 33.13 4.96 16.75
CA HIS A 149 33.07 4.06 17.90
C HIS A 149 34.31 4.13 18.80
N SER A 150 35.40 4.81 18.40
CA SER A 150 36.61 4.89 19.23
C SER A 150 37.40 6.19 19.01
N LYS A 151 37.56 6.95 20.10
CA LYS A 151 38.21 8.27 20.14
C LYS A 151 39.74 8.23 19.99
N ASN A 152 40.38 7.07 20.20
CA ASN A 152 41.84 6.94 20.21
C ASN A 152 42.44 6.41 18.90
N THR A 153 41.63 6.29 17.85
CA THR A 153 42.06 5.73 16.56
C THR A 153 42.72 6.75 15.63
N GLU A 154 42.64 8.05 15.96
CA GLU A 154 43.18 9.14 15.14
C GLU A 154 44.69 9.07 14.90
N ARG A 155 45.45 8.70 15.94
CA ARG A 155 46.91 8.54 15.81
C ARG A 155 47.26 7.40 14.86
N MET A 156 46.57 6.26 14.97
CA MET A 156 46.76 5.11 14.09
C MET A 156 46.34 5.45 12.66
N ARG A 157 45.22 6.13 12.49
CA ARG A 157 44.71 6.60 11.19
C ARG A 157 45.74 7.48 10.48
N SER A 158 46.27 8.48 11.19
CA SER A 158 47.31 9.38 10.67
C SER A 158 48.61 8.65 10.29
N LEU A 159 49.02 7.65 11.08
CA LEU A 159 50.17 6.80 10.76
C LEU A 159 49.93 5.97 9.48
N LEU A 160 48.76 5.33 9.36
CA LEU A 160 48.39 4.55 8.19
C LEU A 160 48.28 5.41 6.92
N THR A 161 47.78 6.64 7.03
CA THR A 161 47.73 7.59 5.92
C THR A 161 49.12 7.95 5.43
N LYS A 162 50.07 8.25 6.34
CA LYS A 162 51.46 8.54 5.97
C LYS A 162 52.14 7.34 5.31
N LEU A 163 51.96 6.15 5.87
CA LEU A 163 52.51 4.90 5.31
C LEU A 163 51.95 4.57 3.92
N ASN A 164 50.70 4.97 3.65
CA ASN A 164 50.09 4.86 2.33
C ASN A 164 50.70 5.85 1.32
N GLU A 165 51.03 7.08 1.75
CA GLU A 165 51.56 8.13 0.88
C GLU A 165 53.07 8.00 0.59
N GLU A 166 53.86 7.52 1.55
CA GLU A 166 55.34 7.46 1.44
C GLU A 166 55.83 6.53 0.32
N LYS A 167 55.09 5.48 -0.04
CA LYS A 167 55.44 4.59 -1.15
C LYS A 167 54.97 5.06 -2.53
N ILE A 168 54.14 6.10 -2.61
CA ILE A 168 53.75 6.70 -3.90
C ILE A 168 54.89 7.58 -4.47
N LYS A 169 55.87 7.96 -3.63
CA LYS A 169 56.99 8.85 -3.98
C LYS A 169 58.33 8.13 -4.26
N SER A 170 58.37 6.79 -4.24
CA SER A 170 59.56 5.99 -4.58
C SER A 170 59.36 5.25 -5.89
#